data_AF-A0A532TLQ9-F1
#
_entry.id   AF-A0A532TLQ9-F1
#
_cell.length_a   1.000
_cell.length_b   1.000
_cell.length_c   1.000
_cell.angle_alpha   90.00
_cell.angle_beta   90.00
_cell.angle_gamma   90.00
#
_symmetry.space_group_name_H-M   'P 1'
#
loop_
_entity.id
_entity.type
_entity.pdbx_description
1 polymer ?
#
loop_
_entity_poly.entity_id
_entity_poly.type
_entity_poly.pdbx_seq_one_letter_code
_entity_poly.pdbx_strand_id
1 'polypeptide(L)' 'MSKCPFCEADIFLEDFFHTTVKETKKGKIKKKTGEFKGETMLIGYRNYVKIWICPSCDKILGFSEYKWDDT' A
#
# COMPACT_ATOMS: atom_id res chain seq x y z
N MET A 1 10.15 12.04 3.82
CA MET A 1 8.83 11.79 3.18
C MET A 1 9.08 11.49 1.72
N SER A 2 8.44 10.46 1.20
CA SER A 2 8.53 10.15 -0.24
C SER A 2 7.56 11.07 -0.97
N LYS A 3 7.93 11.53 -2.17
CA LYS A 3 7.07 12.36 -3.01
C LYS A 3 6.67 11.63 -4.28
N CYS A 4 5.49 11.94 -4.80
CA CYS A 4 5.07 11.49 -6.11
C CYS A 4 5.97 12.09 -7.19
N PRO A 5 6.58 11.28 -8.08
CA PRO A 5 7.41 11.81 -9.16
C PRO A 5 6.60 12.56 -10.25
N PHE A 6 5.26 12.45 -10.24
CA PHE A 6 4.40 13.06 -11.24
C PHE A 6 3.72 14.36 -10.79
N CYS A 7 3.31 14.44 -9.53
CA CYS A 7 2.59 15.60 -8.99
C CYS A 7 3.23 16.22 -7.76
N GLU A 8 4.40 15.71 -7.33
CA GLU A 8 5.16 16.17 -6.16
C GLU A 8 4.43 16.13 -4.82
N ALA A 9 3.22 15.57 -4.79
CA ALA A 9 2.45 15.37 -3.57
C ALA A 9 3.23 14.48 -2.59
N ASP A 10 3.13 14.80 -1.31
CA ASP A 10 3.68 13.97 -0.25
C ASP A 10 2.91 12.65 -0.19
N ILE A 11 3.68 11.57 -0.14
CA ILE A 11 3.17 10.21 -0.13
C ILE A 11 3.46 9.59 1.23
N PHE A 12 2.42 9.03 1.84
CA PHE A 12 2.48 8.41 3.14
C PHE A 12 2.25 6.90 3.07
N LEU A 13 2.82 6.16 4.01
CA LEU A 13 2.67 4.70 4.05
C LEU A 13 1.21 4.31 4.36
N GLU A 14 0.51 5.17 5.09
CA GLU A 14 -0.89 5.01 5.49
C GLU A 14 -1.86 5.07 4.31
N ASP A 15 -1.44 5.72 3.22
CA ASP A 15 -2.20 5.81 1.97
C ASP A 15 -2.28 4.42 1.31
N PHE A 16 -1.23 3.63 1.42
CA PHE A 16 -1.14 2.31 0.78
C PHE A 16 -1.42 1.13 1.70
N PHE A 17 -1.33 1.29 3.02
CA PHE A 17 -1.51 0.19 3.96
C PHE A 17 -2.58 0.49 5.00
N HIS A 18 -3.29 -0.55 5.43
CA HIS A 18 -4.12 -0.47 6.63
C HIS A 18 -3.21 -0.33 7.85
N THR A 19 -3.14 0.87 8.43
CA THR A 19 -2.42 1.07 9.69
C THR A 19 -3.38 1.04 10.86
N THR A 20 -3.11 0.19 11.85
CA THR A 20 -3.83 0.20 13.12
C THR A 20 -2.99 0.92 14.17
N VAL A 21 -3.57 1.92 14.81
CA VAL A 21 -2.96 2.59 15.96
C VAL A 21 -3.58 2.01 17.21
N LYS A 22 -2.75 1.42 18.09
CA LYS A 22 -3.19 0.94 19.40
C LYS A 22 -2.39 1.62 20.49
N GLU A 23 -3.11 2.20 21.44
CA GLU A 23 -2.52 2.69 22.68
C GLU A 23 -2.39 1.53 23.67
N THR A 24 -1.19 1.33 24.19
CA THR A 24 -0.96 0.31 25.22
C THR A 24 -1.41 0.85 26.58
N LYS A 25 -1.71 -0.05 27.54
CA LYS A 25 -2.05 0.32 28.93
C LYS A 25 -1.00 1.19 29.65
N LYS A 26 0.21 1.35 29.08
CA LYS A 26 1.29 2.21 29.59
C LYS A 26 1.41 3.54 28.82
N GLY A 27 0.40 3.94 28.06
CA GLY A 27 0.39 5.19 27.27
C GLY A 27 1.31 5.19 26.05
N LYS A 28 1.89 4.05 25.66
CA LYS A 28 2.71 3.97 24.44
C LYS A 28 1.83 3.73 23.21
N ILE A 29 1.97 4.59 22.21
CA ILE A 29 1.33 4.45 20.90
C ILE A 29 2.13 3.43 20.07
N LYS A 30 1.49 2.35 19.64
CA LYS A 30 2.04 1.39 18.68
C LYS A 30 1.29 1.51 17.36
N LYS A 31 2.02 1.83 16.29
CA LYS A 31 1.51 1.79 14.92
C LYS A 31 1.89 0.45 14.30
N LYS A 32 0.90 -0.30 13.83
CA LYS A 32 1.11 -1.55 13.09
C LYS A 32 0.68 -1.35 11.64
N THR A 33 1.60 -1.61 10.72
CA THR A 33 1.28 -1.70 9.28
C THR A 33 0.67 -3.06 9.00
N GLY A 34 -0.51 -3.06 8.40
CA GLY A 34 -1.28 -4.24 8.04
C GLY A 34 -1.27 -4.48 6.53
N GLU A 35 -2.42 -4.86 5.99
CA GLU A 35 -2.57 -5.24 4.58
C GLU A 35 -2.47 -4.05 3.63
N PHE A 36 -1.96 -4.31 2.42
CA PHE A 36 -1.90 -3.35 1.33
C PHE A 36 -3.30 -3.08 0.77
N LYS A 37 -3.66 -1.81 0.67
CA LYS A 37 -4.94 -1.27 0.18
C LYS A 37 -5.02 -1.10 -1.34
N GLY A 38 -3.88 -1.07 -2.02
CA GLY A 38 -3.86 -0.75 -3.44
C GLY A 38 -4.54 -1.82 -4.31
N GLU A 39 -4.91 -1.40 -5.51
CA GLU A 39 -5.68 -2.20 -6.43
C GLU A 39 -4.94 -3.49 -6.82
N THR A 40 -5.71 -4.56 -6.98
CA THR A 40 -5.19 -5.84 -7.44
C THR A 40 -5.63 -6.05 -8.89
N MET A 41 -4.66 -6.18 -9.79
CA MET A 41 -4.91 -6.41 -11.21
C MET A 41 -4.57 -7.84 -11.59
N LEU A 42 -5.50 -8.52 -12.25
CA LEU A 42 -5.30 -9.84 -12.82
C LEU A 42 -4.48 -9.73 -14.12
N ILE A 43 -3.33 -10.39 -14.18
CA ILE A 43 -2.46 -10.41 -15.37
C ILE A 43 -2.59 -11.74 -16.13
N GLY A 44 -3.22 -12.77 -15.55
CA GLY A 44 -3.42 -14.05 -16.22
C GLY A 44 -4.09 -15.09 -15.32
N TYR A 45 -4.02 -16.37 -15.71
CA TYR A 45 -4.59 -17.46 -14.93
C TYR A 45 -3.91 -17.56 -13.56
N ARG A 46 -4.68 -17.29 -12.48
CA ARG A 46 -4.22 -17.26 -11.08
C ARG A 46 -3.10 -16.26 -10.77
N ASN A 47 -2.90 -15.27 -11.65
CA ASN A 47 -1.82 -14.30 -11.54
C ASN A 47 -2.37 -12.91 -11.24
N TYR A 48 -1.99 -12.35 -10.10
CA TYR A 48 -2.33 -10.98 -9.73
C TYR A 48 -1.09 -10.16 -9.35
N VAL A 49 -1.16 -8.86 -9.62
CA VAL A 49 -0.21 -7.87 -9.12
C VAL A 49 -0.95 -6.86 -8.26
N LYS A 50 -0.23 -6.29 -7.30
CA LYS A 50 -0.71 -5.18 -6.50
C LYS A 50 -0.10 -3.90 -7.03
N ILE A 51 -0.96 -2.93 -7.38
CA ILE A 51 -0.57 -1.68 -8.01
C ILE A 51 -0.49 -0.58 -6.96
N TRP A 52 0.59 0.17 -7.00
CA TRP A 52 0.78 1.38 -6.21
C TRP A 52 0.31 2.55 -7.04
N ILE A 53 -0.78 3.20 -6.62
CA ILE A 53 -1.37 4.33 -7.32
C ILE A 53 -1.25 5.56 -6.42
N CYS A 54 -0.73 6.66 -6.95
CA CYS A 54 -0.66 7.91 -6.20
C CYS A 54 -2.08 8.39 -5.84
N PRO A 55 -2.41 8.61 -4.55
CA PRO A 55 -3.76 9.02 -4.14
C PRO A 55 -4.14 10.43 -4.60
N SER A 56 -3.17 11.22 -5.08
CA SER A 56 -3.40 12.62 -5.49
C SER A 56 -3.56 12.81 -6.99
N CYS A 57 -3.00 11.93 -7.82
CA CYS A 57 -3.02 12.10 -9.29
C CYS A 57 -3.29 10.82 -10.08
N ASP A 58 -3.63 9.73 -9.39
CA ASP A 58 -3.96 8.42 -9.95
C ASP A 58 -2.91 7.82 -10.90
N LYS A 59 -1.67 8.33 -10.85
CA LYS A 59 -0.55 7.76 -11.60
C LYS A 59 -0.01 6.53 -10.90
N ILE A 60 0.29 5.51 -11.71
CA ILE A 60 0.95 4.29 -11.23
C ILE A 60 2.38 4.63 -10.82
N LEU A 61 2.69 4.37 -9.56
CA LEU A 61 3.99 4.58 -8.94
C LEU A 61 4.85 3.33 -9.00
N GLY A 62 4.23 2.15 -9.11
CA GLY A 62 4.92 0.88 -9.19
C GLY A 62 3.99 -0.31 -9.01
N PHE A 63 4.59 -1.49 -9.04
CA PHE A 63 3.91 -2.77 -8.87
C PHE A 63 4.66 -3.54 -7.77
N SER A 64 3.93 -4.10 -6.79
CA SER A 64 4.53 -5.07 -5.86
C SER A 64 4.28 -6.49 -6.34
N GLU A 65 5.30 -7.32 -6.16
CA GLU A 65 5.44 -8.62 -6.78
C GLU A 65 4.32 -9.64 -6.47
N TYR A 66 4.29 -10.54 -7.44
CA TYR A 66 3.52 -11.74 -7.75
C TYR A 66 3.40 -12.75 -6.59
N LYS A 67 2.18 -13.27 -6.35
CA LYS A 67 1.98 -14.46 -5.53
C LYS A 67 1.29 -15.55 -6.36
N TRP A 68 1.99 -16.65 -6.59
CA TRP A 68 1.36 -17.94 -6.90
C TRP A 68 0.60 -18.38 -5.66
N ASP A 69 -0.72 -18.54 -5.78
CA ASP A 69 -1.52 -19.28 -4.81
C ASP A 69 -1.54 -20.74 -5.26
N ASP A 70 -0.60 -21.54 -4.72
CA ASP A 70 -0.65 -23.01 -4.76
C ASP A 70 -1.54 -23.51 -3.61
N THR A 71 -2.83 -23.15 -3.67
CA THR A 71 -3.90 -23.87 -2.95
C THR A 71 -4.77 -24.68 -3.91
#